data_AF-A0A963S0Y0-F1
#
_entry.id   AF-A0A963S0Y0-F1
#
_cell.length_a   1.000
_cell.length_b   1.000
_cell.length_c   1.000
_cell.angle_alpha   90.00
_cell.angle_beta   90.00
_cell.angle_gamma   90.00
#
_symmetry.space_group_name_H-M   'P 1'
#
loop_
_entity.id
_entity.type
_entity.pdbx_description
1 polymer ?
#
loop_
_entity_poly.entity_id
_entity_poly.type
_entity_poly.pdbx_seq_one_letter_code
_entity_poly.pdbx_strand_id
1 'polypeptide(L)'
;MRAAIARAAQATGIDFDYLLAQAKLESSLDPNARASTSSASGLYQFTKGTWLETLDRHGSNHGLGWADAAIENGALRDPQMRAAVMALRNDPDAASLMAAELARDNKAALTGVLGREPDAAELYLAHFLGSGGASSFLRTLMADPGRSAASILPKAAAANRSIFYEPSGAARSVSGVMDLMRGKVARAMEGGDGSAWAVQGAGNGFGQAWAVMNDGSPSPGSSLPPQPAHIGGAVAREFHAARLEAPAASRPSMADTLQTTFGDLRSDGASAAPEFVRNAYSRMQRFGL
;
A
#
# COMPACT_ATOMS: atom_id res chain seq x y z
N MET A 1 13.40 1.37 8.96
CA MET A 1 12.07 1.99 8.89
C MET A 1 12.11 3.51 9.08
N ARG A 2 12.28 4.04 10.29
CA ARG A 2 12.29 5.50 10.54
C ARG A 2 13.24 6.30 9.63
N ALA A 3 14.43 5.78 9.32
CA ALA A 3 15.37 6.44 8.42
C ALA A 3 14.84 6.60 6.97
N ALA A 4 14.09 5.61 6.46
CA ALA A 4 13.46 5.69 5.15
C ALA A 4 12.36 6.76 5.12
N ILE A 5 11.55 6.80 6.17
CA ILE A 5 10.51 7.82 6.36
C ILE A 5 11.14 9.23 6.46
N ALA A 6 12.23 9.38 7.21
CA ALA A 6 12.94 10.65 7.35
C ALA A 6 13.56 11.12 6.02
N ARG A 7 14.15 10.21 5.23
CA ARG A 7 14.64 10.53 3.89
C ARG A 7 13.51 11.00 2.97
N ALA A 8 12.38 10.30 2.97
CA ALA A 8 11.24 10.66 2.14
C ALA A 8 10.62 12.01 2.53
N ALA A 9 10.51 12.28 3.83
CA ALA A 9 10.10 13.58 4.36
C ALA A 9 11.02 14.70 3.86
N GLN A 10 12.34 14.50 3.99
CA GLN A 10 13.34 15.46 3.54
C GLN A 10 13.30 15.69 2.02
N ALA A 11 13.13 14.62 1.23
CA ALA A 11 13.16 14.69 -0.23
C ALA A 11 11.96 15.43 -0.83
N THR A 12 10.78 15.34 -0.19
CA THR A 12 9.52 15.87 -0.75
C THR A 12 8.98 17.10 -0.01
N GLY A 13 9.50 17.39 1.18
CA GLY A 13 9.00 18.46 2.05
C GLY A 13 7.71 18.12 2.79
N ILE A 14 7.29 16.85 2.79
CA ILE A 14 6.18 16.38 3.64
C ILE A 14 6.68 16.15 5.06
N ASP A 15 5.83 16.49 6.03
CA ASP A 15 6.14 16.36 7.44
C ASP A 15 6.47 14.90 7.84
N PHE A 16 7.55 14.75 8.62
CA PHE A 16 8.02 13.43 9.06
C PHE A 16 7.00 12.74 9.98
N ASP A 17 6.41 13.49 10.92
CA ASP A 17 5.48 12.93 11.91
C ASP A 17 4.17 12.51 11.22
N TYR A 18 3.73 13.25 10.21
CA TYR A 18 2.64 12.84 9.33
C TYR A 18 2.93 11.50 8.64
N LEU A 19 4.09 11.36 7.97
CA LEU A 19 4.44 10.12 7.27
C LEU A 19 4.62 8.93 8.23
N LEU A 20 5.13 9.19 9.43
CA LEU A 20 5.24 8.18 10.48
C LEU A 20 3.85 7.76 10.99
N ALA A 21 2.96 8.72 11.23
CA ALA A 21 1.59 8.48 11.67
C ALA A 21 0.79 7.70 10.62
N GLN A 22 0.90 8.08 9.34
CA GLN A 22 0.29 7.36 8.23
C GLN A 22 0.77 5.90 8.21
N ALA A 23 2.09 5.66 8.26
CA ALA A 23 2.63 4.30 8.28
C ALA A 23 2.15 3.46 9.49
N LYS A 24 1.99 4.08 10.68
CA LYS A 24 1.41 3.42 11.85
C LYS A 24 -0.06 3.06 11.63
N LEU A 25 -0.86 3.97 11.08
CA LEU A 25 -2.29 3.75 10.84
C LEU A 25 -2.53 2.68 9.76
N GLU A 26 -1.70 2.66 8.71
CA GLU A 26 -1.86 1.76 7.58
C GLU A 26 -1.36 0.33 7.86
N SER A 27 -0.21 0.19 8.51
CA SER A 27 0.47 -1.11 8.64
C SER A 27 1.02 -1.41 10.03
N SER A 28 0.82 -0.53 11.02
CA SER A 28 1.54 -0.62 12.30
C SER A 28 3.06 -0.67 12.13
N LEU A 29 3.58 0.02 11.10
CA LEU A 29 4.99 0.04 10.70
C LEU A 29 5.54 -1.30 10.14
N ASP A 30 4.67 -2.22 9.71
CA ASP A 30 5.07 -3.46 9.06
C ASP A 30 5.23 -3.28 7.53
N PRO A 31 6.46 -3.37 6.98
CA PRO A 31 6.68 -3.26 5.53
C PRO A 31 6.12 -4.45 4.73
N ASN A 32 5.73 -5.53 5.40
CA ASN A 32 5.18 -6.72 4.77
C ASN A 32 3.68 -6.88 4.99
N ALA A 33 3.02 -5.90 5.63
CA ALA A 33 1.58 -5.91 5.85
C ALA A 33 0.83 -6.11 4.53
N ARG A 34 -0.16 -6.99 4.53
CA ARG A 34 -1.02 -7.27 3.38
C ARG A 34 -2.47 -7.27 3.81
N ALA A 35 -3.29 -6.51 3.12
CA ALA A 35 -4.73 -6.55 3.31
C ALA A 35 -5.30 -7.87 2.74
N SER A 36 -6.28 -8.46 3.44
CA SER A 36 -6.95 -9.69 3.00
C SER A 36 -8.03 -9.47 1.95
N THR A 37 -8.55 -8.23 1.85
CA THR A 37 -9.73 -7.87 1.06
C THR A 37 -9.42 -7.11 -0.23
N SER A 38 -8.14 -6.89 -0.53
CA SER A 38 -7.73 -5.99 -1.61
C SER A 38 -6.29 -6.26 -2.04
N SER A 39 -5.81 -5.48 -3.01
CA SER A 39 -4.42 -5.53 -3.43
C SER A 39 -3.42 -4.76 -2.56
N ALA A 40 -3.87 -4.15 -1.46
CA ALA A 40 -3.03 -3.33 -0.59
C ALA A 40 -1.86 -4.10 0.05
N SER A 41 -0.67 -3.50 0.01
CA SER A 41 0.56 -4.10 0.54
C SER A 41 1.53 -3.02 1.01
N GLY A 42 2.34 -3.37 2.00
CA GLY A 42 3.47 -2.57 2.43
C GLY A 42 3.15 -1.55 3.51
N LEU A 43 4.17 -0.75 3.82
CA LEU A 43 4.19 0.21 4.91
C LEU A 43 3.03 1.23 4.85
N TYR A 44 2.68 1.63 3.64
CA TYR A 44 1.62 2.62 3.33
C TYR A 44 0.43 1.99 2.61
N GLN A 45 0.33 0.67 2.69
CA GLN A 45 -0.72 -0.16 2.11
C GLN A 45 -0.98 -0.02 0.61
N PHE A 46 -0.24 0.74 -0.20
CA PHE A 46 -0.40 0.87 -1.67
C PHE A 46 -1.18 -0.24 -2.42
N THR A 47 -2.31 0.09 -3.06
CA THR A 47 -2.98 -0.78 -4.04
C THR A 47 -2.13 -0.87 -5.30
N LYS A 48 -2.38 -1.87 -6.16
CA LYS A 48 -1.65 -2.00 -7.43
C LYS A 48 -1.82 -0.76 -8.32
N GLY A 49 -3.04 -0.24 -8.43
CA GLY A 49 -3.33 0.91 -9.28
C GLY A 49 -2.63 2.18 -8.82
N THR A 50 -2.84 2.56 -7.55
CA THR A 50 -2.21 3.76 -6.97
C THR A 50 -0.68 3.66 -6.97
N TRP A 51 -0.12 2.47 -6.75
CA TRP A 51 1.32 2.25 -6.82
C TRP A 51 1.90 2.57 -8.20
N LEU A 52 1.29 2.01 -9.25
CA LEU A 52 1.74 2.25 -10.62
C LEU A 52 1.58 3.72 -11.01
N GLU A 53 0.44 4.32 -10.70
CA GLU A 53 0.19 5.73 -11.01
C GLU A 53 1.16 6.68 -10.28
N THR A 54 1.60 6.32 -9.07
CA THR A 54 2.57 7.13 -8.32
C THR A 54 3.99 6.94 -8.86
N LEU A 55 4.37 5.70 -9.22
CA LEU A 55 5.66 5.41 -9.85
C LEU A 55 5.80 6.05 -11.23
N ASP A 56 4.77 6.01 -12.04
CA ASP A 56 4.73 6.62 -13.38
C ASP A 56 4.94 8.14 -13.31
N ARG A 57 4.41 8.79 -12.27
CA ARG A 57 4.57 10.24 -12.07
C ARG A 57 5.89 10.64 -11.44
N HIS A 58 6.40 9.85 -10.50
CA HIS A 58 7.44 10.29 -9.58
C HIS A 58 8.64 9.36 -9.48
N GLY A 59 8.57 8.14 -9.99
CA GLY A 59 9.60 7.12 -9.84
C GLY A 59 10.96 7.56 -10.38
N SER A 60 10.98 8.20 -11.55
CA SER A 60 12.20 8.74 -12.16
C SER A 60 12.90 9.80 -11.29
N ASN A 61 12.17 10.60 -10.52
CA ASN A 61 12.74 11.60 -9.61
C ASN A 61 13.53 10.97 -8.45
N HIS A 62 13.28 9.70 -8.16
CA HIS A 62 13.78 9.00 -6.97
C HIS A 62 14.66 7.78 -7.30
N GLY A 63 15.25 7.74 -8.49
CA GLY A 63 16.11 6.63 -8.92
C GLY A 63 15.36 5.34 -9.28
N LEU A 64 14.03 5.40 -9.38
CA LEU A 64 13.15 4.31 -9.83
C LEU A 64 12.74 4.47 -11.30
N GLY A 65 13.54 5.20 -12.08
CA GLY A 65 13.26 5.46 -13.50
C GLY A 65 13.15 4.19 -14.36
N TRP A 66 13.77 3.08 -13.93
CA TRP A 66 13.60 1.78 -14.59
C TRP A 66 12.19 1.19 -14.39
N ALA A 67 11.57 1.45 -13.23
CA ALA A 67 10.24 0.96 -12.91
C ALA A 67 9.17 1.82 -13.60
N ASP A 68 9.38 3.14 -13.60
CA ASP A 68 8.62 4.13 -14.37
C ASP A 68 8.63 3.77 -15.88
N ALA A 69 9.82 3.65 -16.49
CA ALA A 69 9.96 3.33 -17.91
C ALA A 69 9.38 1.96 -18.34
N ALA A 70 9.16 1.04 -17.39
CA ALA A 70 8.52 -0.24 -17.67
C ALA A 70 6.99 -0.15 -17.78
N ILE A 71 6.38 0.95 -17.32
CA ILE A 71 4.94 1.18 -17.36
C ILE A 71 4.55 1.68 -18.75
N GLU A 72 4.03 0.77 -19.58
CA GLU A 72 3.57 1.10 -20.93
C GLU A 72 2.05 1.31 -20.93
N ASN A 73 1.59 2.53 -21.20
CA ASN A 73 0.16 2.89 -21.19
C ASN A 73 -0.55 2.46 -19.89
N GLY A 74 0.11 2.67 -18.73
CA GLY A 74 -0.42 2.28 -17.42
C GLY A 74 -0.36 0.79 -17.10
N ALA A 75 0.32 -0.02 -17.92
CA ALA A 75 0.41 -1.47 -17.74
C ALA A 75 1.85 -1.99 -17.72
N LEU A 76 2.13 -2.90 -16.79
CA LEU A 76 3.34 -3.72 -16.78
C LEU A 76 3.08 -5.03 -17.52
N ARG A 77 3.61 -5.14 -18.74
CA ARG A 77 3.41 -6.30 -19.65
C ARG A 77 4.31 -7.48 -19.32
N ASP A 78 5.58 -7.22 -19.02
CA ASP A 78 6.53 -8.26 -18.66
C ASP A 78 6.23 -8.81 -17.25
N PRO A 79 5.97 -10.13 -17.08
CA PRO A 79 5.59 -10.69 -15.79
C PRO A 79 6.67 -10.58 -14.71
N GLN A 80 7.96 -10.67 -15.09
CA GLN A 80 9.06 -10.60 -14.13
C GLN A 80 9.25 -9.17 -13.63
N MET A 81 9.22 -8.21 -14.55
CA MET A 81 9.22 -6.78 -14.26
C MET A 81 8.01 -6.40 -13.41
N ARG A 82 6.83 -6.91 -13.73
CA ARG A 82 5.63 -6.73 -12.92
C ARG A 82 5.84 -7.22 -11.48
N ALA A 83 6.42 -8.40 -11.30
CA ALA A 83 6.71 -8.92 -9.96
C ALA A 83 7.71 -8.02 -9.21
N ALA A 84 8.79 -7.61 -9.88
CA ALA A 84 9.81 -6.73 -9.30
C ALA A 84 9.25 -5.37 -8.88
N VAL A 85 8.53 -4.69 -9.78
CA VAL A 85 7.90 -3.38 -9.49
C VAL A 85 6.86 -3.50 -8.38
N MET A 86 6.08 -4.59 -8.33
CA MET A 86 5.09 -4.79 -7.27
C MET A 86 5.72 -5.07 -5.90
N ALA A 87 6.90 -5.70 -5.88
CA ALA A 87 7.65 -6.00 -4.65
C ALA A 87 8.22 -4.75 -3.99
N LEU A 88 8.47 -3.67 -4.75
CA LEU A 88 8.91 -2.38 -4.21
C LEU A 88 7.92 -1.76 -3.21
N ARG A 89 6.64 -2.14 -3.22
CA ARG A 89 5.68 -1.73 -2.17
C ARG A 89 6.09 -2.19 -0.78
N ASN A 90 6.87 -3.26 -0.68
CA ASN A 90 7.38 -3.81 0.56
C ASN A 90 8.79 -3.29 0.89
N ASP A 91 9.43 -2.56 -0.03
CA ASP A 91 10.70 -1.89 0.23
C ASP A 91 10.44 -0.58 1.01
N PRO A 92 10.97 -0.42 2.24
CA PRO A 92 10.67 0.76 3.06
C PRO A 92 11.07 2.08 2.42
N ASP A 93 12.15 2.12 1.62
CA ASP A 93 12.63 3.35 0.98
C ASP A 93 11.74 3.75 -0.19
N ALA A 94 11.51 2.83 -1.13
CA ALA A 94 10.62 3.08 -2.26
C ALA A 94 9.20 3.40 -1.81
N ALA A 95 8.66 2.64 -0.86
CA ALA A 95 7.31 2.86 -0.33
C ALA A 95 7.19 4.22 0.38
N SER A 96 8.21 4.64 1.14
CA SER A 96 8.19 5.95 1.82
C SER A 96 8.28 7.11 0.86
N LEU A 97 9.14 7.02 -0.16
CA LEU A 97 9.28 8.07 -1.18
C LEU A 97 7.98 8.24 -1.97
N MET A 98 7.38 7.14 -2.43
CA MET A 98 6.11 7.21 -3.16
C MET A 98 4.95 7.67 -2.27
N ALA A 99 4.91 7.27 -0.99
CA ALA A 99 3.90 7.77 -0.06
C ALA A 99 4.03 9.29 0.17
N ALA A 100 5.26 9.79 0.23
CA ALA A 100 5.53 11.21 0.41
C ALA A 100 5.19 12.02 -0.84
N GLU A 101 5.48 11.53 -2.05
CA GLU A 101 5.05 12.18 -3.29
C GLU A 101 3.53 12.16 -3.47
N LEU A 102 2.86 11.05 -3.15
CA LEU A 102 1.40 11.01 -3.15
C LEU A 102 0.79 12.00 -2.14
N ALA A 103 1.38 12.12 -0.96
CA ALA A 103 0.98 13.13 0.03
C ALA A 103 1.22 14.56 -0.49
N ARG A 104 2.32 14.80 -1.21
CA ARG A 104 2.60 16.10 -1.84
C ARG A 104 1.59 16.45 -2.93
N ASP A 105 1.22 15.50 -3.79
CA ASP A 105 0.18 15.69 -4.79
C ASP A 105 -1.17 16.03 -4.13
N ASN A 106 -1.52 15.28 -3.08
CA ASN A 106 -2.74 15.54 -2.31
C ASN A 106 -2.69 16.92 -1.62
N LYS A 107 -1.56 17.31 -1.04
CA LYS A 107 -1.37 18.62 -0.41
C LYS A 107 -1.60 19.74 -1.42
N ALA A 108 -1.03 19.62 -2.62
CA ALA A 108 -1.23 20.61 -3.68
C ALA A 108 -2.70 20.70 -4.13
N ALA A 109 -3.35 19.55 -4.37
CA ALA A 109 -4.75 19.51 -4.76
C ALA A 109 -5.66 20.15 -3.71
N LEU A 110 -5.48 19.81 -2.43
CA LEU A 110 -6.30 20.34 -1.34
C LEU A 110 -6.03 21.82 -1.05
N THR A 111 -4.80 22.29 -1.23
CA THR A 111 -4.49 23.73 -1.06
C THR A 111 -5.33 24.58 -2.00
N GLY A 112 -5.53 24.13 -3.25
CA GLY A 112 -6.42 24.82 -4.21
C GLY A 112 -7.90 24.79 -3.82
N VAL A 113 -8.33 23.86 -2.97
CA VAL A 113 -9.71 23.78 -2.45
C VAL A 113 -9.88 24.67 -1.21
N LEU A 114 -8.91 24.62 -0.29
CA LEU A 114 -8.99 25.22 1.04
C LEU A 114 -8.55 26.70 1.07
N GLY A 115 -7.71 27.12 0.12
CA GLY A 115 -7.07 28.44 0.15
C GLY A 115 -6.00 28.58 1.24
N ARG A 116 -5.65 27.48 1.89
CA ARG A 116 -4.58 27.33 2.90
C ARG A 116 -3.98 25.94 2.78
N GLU A 117 -2.84 25.71 3.41
CA GLU A 117 -2.33 24.34 3.52
C GLU A 117 -3.33 23.45 4.28
N PRO A 118 -3.56 22.20 3.81
CA PRO A 118 -4.32 21.22 4.55
C PRO A 118 -3.56 20.80 5.80
N ASP A 119 -4.28 20.56 6.89
CA ASP A 119 -3.70 19.91 8.06
C ASP A 119 -3.51 18.40 7.85
N ALA A 120 -2.87 17.73 8.81
CA ALA A 120 -2.57 16.30 8.74
C ALA A 120 -3.82 15.41 8.56
N ALA A 121 -4.96 15.80 9.15
CA ALA A 121 -6.19 15.02 9.06
C ALA A 121 -6.88 15.21 7.70
N GLU A 122 -6.87 16.43 7.17
CA GLU A 122 -7.34 16.75 5.82
C GLU A 122 -6.48 16.06 4.75
N LEU A 123 -5.16 16.02 4.97
CA LEU A 123 -4.25 15.32 4.08
C LEU A 123 -4.47 13.80 4.10
N TYR A 124 -4.68 13.23 5.29
CA TYR A 124 -5.01 11.83 5.46
C TYR A 124 -6.39 11.48 4.86
N LEU A 125 -7.35 12.41 4.91
CA LEU A 125 -8.63 12.25 4.24
C LEU A 125 -8.45 12.10 2.72
N ALA A 126 -7.53 12.85 2.10
CA ALA A 126 -7.21 12.69 0.68
C ALA A 126 -6.49 11.38 0.38
N HIS A 127 -5.65 10.88 1.28
CA HIS A 127 -5.12 9.51 1.17
C HIS A 127 -6.27 8.50 1.17
N PHE A 128 -7.24 8.67 2.07
CA PHE A 128 -8.37 7.76 2.25
C PHE A 128 -9.38 7.76 1.10
N LEU A 129 -9.84 8.94 0.68
CA LEU A 129 -10.92 9.11 -0.31
C LEU A 129 -10.42 9.32 -1.75
N GLY A 130 -9.11 9.45 -1.93
CA GLY A 130 -8.53 10.08 -3.11
C GLY A 130 -8.74 11.61 -3.11
N SER A 131 -7.91 12.31 -3.89
CA SER A 131 -7.91 13.78 -3.96
C SER A 131 -9.27 14.37 -4.37
N GLY A 132 -9.97 13.77 -5.35
CA GLY A 132 -11.29 14.21 -5.79
C GLY A 132 -12.38 14.02 -4.74
N GLY A 133 -12.40 12.86 -4.07
CA GLY A 133 -13.34 12.57 -2.99
C GLY A 133 -13.16 13.50 -1.80
N ALA A 134 -11.90 13.70 -1.37
CA ALA A 134 -11.57 14.64 -0.30
C ALA A 134 -11.88 16.09 -0.68
N SER A 135 -11.65 16.50 -1.93
CA SER A 135 -12.02 17.83 -2.40
C SER A 135 -13.53 18.09 -2.29
N SER A 136 -14.35 17.14 -2.77
CA SER A 136 -15.82 17.22 -2.66
C SER A 136 -16.27 17.27 -1.18
N PHE A 137 -15.66 16.41 -0.36
CA PHE A 137 -15.93 16.34 1.06
C PHE A 137 -15.59 17.66 1.78
N LEU A 138 -14.39 18.22 1.56
CA LEU A 138 -13.94 19.43 2.24
C LEU A 138 -14.71 20.68 1.79
N ARG A 139 -15.10 20.76 0.51
CA ARG A 139 -16.04 21.81 0.06
C ARG A 139 -17.37 21.71 0.80
N THR A 140 -17.88 20.49 0.99
CA THR A 140 -19.10 20.27 1.76
C THR A 140 -18.90 20.62 3.23
N LEU A 141 -17.76 20.29 3.83
CA LEU A 141 -17.45 20.64 5.23
C LEU A 141 -17.51 22.15 5.45
N MET A 142 -16.97 22.93 4.50
CA MET A 142 -16.97 24.40 4.58
C MET A 142 -18.37 25.00 4.38
N ALA A 143 -19.21 24.39 3.55
CA ALA A 143 -20.51 24.94 3.16
C ALA A 143 -21.69 24.44 4.03
N ASP A 144 -21.69 23.14 4.35
CA ASP A 144 -22.75 22.44 5.08
C ASP A 144 -22.15 21.27 5.90
N PRO A 145 -21.51 21.58 7.05
CA PRO A 145 -20.87 20.57 7.89
C PRO A 145 -21.85 19.55 8.48
N GLY A 146 -23.15 19.90 8.57
CA GLY A 146 -24.21 19.05 9.09
C GLY A 146 -24.71 18.00 8.08
N ARG A 147 -24.38 18.15 6.79
CA ARG A 147 -24.78 17.21 5.75
C ARG A 147 -24.31 15.79 6.06
N SER A 148 -25.13 14.80 5.72
CA SER A 148 -24.73 13.39 5.83
C SER A 148 -23.53 13.09 4.93
N ALA A 149 -22.43 12.62 5.51
CA ALA A 149 -21.23 12.22 4.77
C ALA A 149 -21.51 11.04 3.83
N ALA A 150 -22.39 10.13 4.26
CA ALA A 150 -22.81 9.00 3.43
C ALA A 150 -23.61 9.42 2.19
N SER A 151 -24.29 10.57 2.24
CA SER A 151 -25.05 11.09 1.09
C SER A 151 -24.15 11.66 -0.02
N ILE A 152 -22.98 12.22 0.35
CA ILE A 152 -22.03 12.80 -0.61
C ILE A 152 -21.05 11.77 -1.17
N LEU A 153 -20.76 10.71 -0.42
CA LEU A 153 -19.81 9.66 -0.79
C LEU A 153 -20.41 8.26 -0.55
N PRO A 154 -21.46 7.86 -1.29
CA PRO A 154 -22.20 6.63 -1.02
C PRO A 154 -21.36 5.36 -1.19
N LYS A 155 -20.49 5.32 -2.21
CA LYS A 155 -19.56 4.19 -2.41
C LYS A 155 -18.57 4.07 -1.25
N ALA A 156 -18.05 5.20 -0.78
CA ALA A 156 -17.13 5.24 0.33
C ALA A 156 -17.79 4.73 1.62
N ALA A 157 -18.99 5.22 1.89
CA ALA A 157 -19.78 4.86 3.05
C ALA A 157 -20.18 3.38 3.06
N ALA A 158 -20.47 2.80 1.91
CA ALA A 158 -20.75 1.37 1.78
C ALA A 158 -19.53 0.51 2.16
N ALA A 159 -18.35 0.86 1.65
CA ALA A 159 -17.12 0.13 1.94
C ALA A 159 -16.58 0.38 3.37
N ASN A 160 -16.94 1.50 4.00
CA ASN A 160 -16.32 1.98 5.25
C ASN A 160 -17.36 2.35 6.29
N ARG A 161 -18.28 1.42 6.60
CA ARG A 161 -19.43 1.74 7.46
C ARG A 161 -19.05 2.32 8.83
N SER A 162 -17.98 1.83 9.46
CA SER A 162 -17.50 2.31 10.76
C SER A 162 -17.00 3.77 10.73
N ILE A 163 -16.67 4.29 9.56
CA ILE A 163 -16.24 5.68 9.37
C ILE A 163 -17.44 6.59 9.11
N PHE A 164 -18.43 6.13 8.35
CA PHE A 164 -19.53 6.95 7.87
C PHE A 164 -20.81 6.85 8.70
N TYR A 165 -20.89 5.88 9.61
CA TYR A 165 -22.06 5.63 10.43
C TYR A 165 -21.67 5.39 11.89
N GLU A 166 -22.54 5.80 12.79
CA GLU A 166 -22.44 5.49 14.22
C GLU A 166 -22.78 4.01 14.49
N PRO A 167 -22.42 3.46 15.66
CA PRO A 167 -22.82 2.12 16.07
C PRO A 167 -24.35 1.90 16.06
N SER A 168 -25.13 2.97 16.27
CA SER A 168 -26.59 2.95 16.15
C SER A 168 -27.11 2.80 14.70
N GLY A 169 -26.23 2.90 13.71
CA GLY A 169 -26.55 2.90 12.28
C GLY A 169 -26.86 4.28 11.70
N ALA A 170 -26.97 5.33 12.53
CA ALA A 170 -27.18 6.70 12.07
C ALA A 170 -25.98 7.19 11.22
N ALA A 171 -26.26 7.89 10.13
CA ALA A 171 -25.21 8.44 9.28
C ALA A 171 -24.50 9.61 10.00
N ARG A 172 -23.17 9.61 9.98
CA ARG A 172 -22.38 10.73 10.48
C ARG A 172 -22.50 11.92 9.53
N SER A 173 -22.47 13.12 10.10
CA SER A 173 -22.30 14.34 9.33
C SER A 173 -20.89 14.42 8.75
N VAL A 174 -20.68 15.33 7.79
CA VAL A 174 -19.35 15.64 7.26
C VAL A 174 -18.41 16.10 8.37
N SER A 175 -18.87 16.95 9.29
CA SER A 175 -18.07 17.32 10.48
C SER A 175 -17.74 16.11 11.37
N GLY A 176 -18.71 15.24 11.65
CA GLY A 176 -18.50 14.07 12.49
C GLY A 176 -17.52 13.04 11.91
N VAL A 177 -17.44 12.92 10.59
CA VAL A 177 -16.40 12.14 9.92
C VAL A 177 -15.03 12.81 10.08
N MET A 178 -14.93 14.14 9.93
CA MET A 178 -13.66 14.84 10.13
C MET A 178 -13.14 14.77 11.55
N ASP A 179 -14.00 14.93 12.54
CA ASP A 179 -13.61 14.86 13.95
C ASP A 179 -13.05 13.47 14.27
N LEU A 180 -13.65 12.42 13.72
CA LEU A 180 -13.14 11.05 13.81
C LEU A 180 -11.74 10.92 13.18
N MET A 181 -11.56 11.42 11.96
CA MET A 181 -10.27 11.36 11.27
C MET A 181 -9.19 12.12 12.03
N ARG A 182 -9.51 13.33 12.47
CA ARG A 182 -8.61 14.19 13.24
C ARG A 182 -8.18 13.51 14.53
N GLY A 183 -9.11 12.91 15.28
CA GLY A 183 -8.80 12.15 16.48
C GLY A 183 -7.97 10.88 16.22
N LYS A 184 -8.08 10.25 15.05
CA LYS A 184 -7.23 9.11 14.66
C LYS A 184 -5.80 9.55 14.34
N VAL A 185 -5.66 10.58 13.51
CA VAL A 185 -4.36 11.10 13.09
C VAL A 185 -3.59 11.70 14.27
N ALA A 186 -4.25 12.50 15.11
CA ALA A 186 -3.62 13.09 16.30
C ALA A 186 -3.00 12.02 17.20
N ARG A 187 -3.74 10.95 17.52
CA ARG A 187 -3.22 9.83 18.35
C ARG A 187 -2.02 9.12 17.71
N ALA A 188 -2.01 8.98 16.40
CA ALA A 188 -0.89 8.36 15.69
C ALA A 188 0.37 9.25 15.68
N MET A 189 0.19 10.58 15.59
CA MET A 189 1.25 11.59 15.64
C MET A 189 1.84 11.77 17.06
N GLU A 190 1.01 11.73 18.11
CA GLU A 190 1.44 11.88 19.51
C GLU A 190 2.31 10.72 20.05
N GLY A 191 2.56 9.69 19.24
CA GLY A 191 3.44 8.59 19.60
C GLY A 191 2.72 7.34 20.11
N GLY A 192 1.39 7.34 20.21
CA GLY A 192 0.61 6.23 20.75
C GLY A 192 0.85 4.89 20.04
N ASP A 193 1.00 3.84 20.84
CA ASP A 193 1.11 2.46 20.41
C ASP A 193 -0.15 2.11 19.62
N GLY A 194 0.00 1.60 18.40
CA GLY A 194 -1.11 1.10 17.59
C GLY A 194 -1.76 -0.16 18.17
N SER A 195 -1.78 -0.36 19.48
CA SER A 195 -2.38 -1.53 20.17
C SER A 195 -3.79 -1.24 20.68
N ALA A 196 -4.15 0.03 20.91
CA ALA A 196 -5.45 0.41 21.47
C ALA A 196 -6.67 0.15 20.56
N TRP A 197 -6.46 -0.17 19.28
CA TRP A 197 -7.54 -0.42 18.32
C TRP A 197 -7.90 -1.91 18.16
N ALA A 198 -7.06 -2.85 18.62
CA ALA A 198 -7.37 -4.28 18.54
C ALA A 198 -8.56 -4.69 19.43
N VAL A 199 -8.93 -3.86 20.41
CA VAL A 199 -9.91 -4.22 21.45
C VAL A 199 -11.30 -3.61 21.21
N GLN A 200 -11.48 -2.66 20.29
CA GLN A 200 -12.77 -1.96 20.12
C GLN A 200 -13.35 -1.95 18.69
N GLY A 201 -12.93 -2.91 17.86
CA GLY A 201 -13.51 -3.14 16.54
C GLY A 201 -12.95 -4.41 15.92
N ALA A 202 -13.49 -5.56 16.29
CA ALA A 202 -13.18 -6.81 15.63
C ALA A 202 -13.62 -6.74 14.15
N GLY A 203 -12.64 -6.58 13.25
CA GLY A 203 -12.81 -6.67 11.80
C GLY A 203 -12.65 -5.33 11.08
N ASN A 204 -11.56 -5.20 10.31
CA ASN A 204 -11.25 -4.15 9.33
C ASN A 204 -10.59 -2.88 9.90
N GLY A 205 -9.26 -2.94 10.05
CA GLY A 205 -8.43 -1.74 10.23
C GLY A 205 -8.51 -0.79 9.03
N PHE A 206 -8.19 0.48 9.24
CA PHE A 206 -8.34 1.56 8.23
C PHE A 206 -7.69 1.22 6.87
N GLY A 207 -6.51 0.60 6.88
CA GLY A 207 -5.82 0.17 5.65
C GLY A 207 -6.54 -0.89 4.82
N GLN A 208 -7.42 -1.71 5.43
CA GLN A 208 -8.24 -2.67 4.68
C GLN A 208 -9.39 -1.99 3.93
N ALA A 209 -9.88 -0.89 4.48
CA ALA A 209 -11.07 -0.19 4.00
C ALA A 209 -10.70 0.87 2.94
N TRP A 210 -9.49 1.42 3.03
CA TRP A 210 -8.78 2.21 2.01
C TRP A 210 -8.65 1.47 0.66
N ALA A 211 -8.20 0.22 0.71
CA ALA A 211 -7.77 -0.49 -0.47
C ALA A 211 -8.90 -0.94 -1.41
N VAL A 212 -10.12 -1.08 -0.87
CA VAL A 212 -11.34 -1.43 -1.64
C VAL A 212 -11.76 -0.30 -2.57
N MET A 213 -11.46 0.97 -2.25
CA MET A 213 -11.81 2.11 -3.09
C MET A 213 -10.89 2.27 -4.31
N ASN A 214 -9.61 1.98 -4.12
CA ASN A 214 -8.57 2.24 -5.12
C ASN A 214 -8.19 1.04 -6.01
N ASP A 215 -8.83 -0.13 -5.84
CA ASP A 215 -8.59 -1.29 -6.72
C ASP A 215 -9.72 -1.59 -7.73
N GLY A 216 -10.83 -0.84 -7.67
CA GLY A 216 -11.95 -1.00 -8.60
C GLY A 216 -12.79 -2.27 -8.39
N SER A 217 -12.57 -3.04 -7.32
CA SER A 217 -13.35 -4.25 -7.04
C SER A 217 -14.79 -3.93 -6.62
N PRO A 218 -15.78 -4.69 -7.10
CA PRO A 218 -17.17 -4.53 -6.67
C PRO A 218 -17.34 -4.92 -5.19
N SER A 219 -18.13 -4.14 -4.46
CA SER A 219 -18.56 -4.47 -3.09
C SER A 219 -19.45 -5.72 -3.09
N PRO A 220 -19.26 -6.70 -2.19
CA PRO A 220 -20.21 -7.79 -2.05
C PRO A 220 -21.53 -7.25 -1.48
N GLY A 221 -22.61 -7.36 -2.25
CA GLY A 221 -23.97 -7.08 -1.77
C GLY A 221 -24.47 -8.18 -0.83
N SER A 222 -25.14 -7.77 0.25
CA SER A 222 -26.00 -8.60 1.14
C SER A 222 -27.05 -9.39 0.33
N SER A 223 -27.50 -10.61 0.65
CA SER A 223 -27.85 -11.24 1.95
C SER A 223 -28.26 -12.72 1.75
N LEU A 224 -28.13 -13.60 2.77
CA LEU A 224 -29.09 -14.70 3.10
C LEU A 224 -28.89 -15.17 4.58
N PRO A 225 -29.93 -15.70 5.27
CA PRO A 225 -29.96 -15.97 6.72
C PRO A 225 -29.32 -17.33 7.10
N PRO A 226 -29.11 -17.65 8.40
CA PRO A 226 -28.30 -18.81 8.80
C PRO A 226 -29.11 -20.11 8.77
N GLN A 227 -28.45 -21.21 8.38
CA GLN A 227 -28.93 -22.59 8.58
C GLN A 227 -27.79 -23.53 9.02
N PRO A 228 -28.10 -24.65 9.71
CA PRO A 228 -27.30 -25.20 10.79
C PRO A 228 -26.23 -26.21 10.37
N ALA A 229 -25.44 -26.63 11.36
CA ALA A 229 -24.21 -27.40 11.25
C ALA A 229 -24.33 -28.82 10.66
N HIS A 230 -23.20 -29.24 10.09
CA HIS A 230 -22.74 -30.60 9.71
C HIS A 230 -23.20 -31.16 8.36
N ILE A 231 -22.24 -31.47 7.48
CA ILE A 231 -21.76 -32.83 7.14
C ILE A 231 -20.71 -32.70 6.02
N GLY A 232 -19.49 -33.15 6.31
CA GLY A 232 -18.40 -33.18 5.35
C GLY A 232 -18.63 -34.21 4.24
N GLY A 233 -18.58 -33.73 2.99
CA GLY A 233 -18.55 -34.57 1.80
C GLY A 233 -17.17 -35.17 1.55
N ALA A 234 -17.15 -36.39 1.00
CA ALA A 234 -16.01 -37.30 0.93
C ALA A 234 -14.76 -36.79 0.16
N VAL A 235 -14.84 -35.68 -0.57
CA VAL A 235 -13.71 -35.12 -1.33
C VAL A 235 -12.73 -34.35 -0.44
N ALA A 236 -13.16 -33.91 0.75
CA ALA A 236 -12.30 -33.19 1.69
C ALA A 236 -11.42 -34.09 2.57
N ARG A 237 -11.69 -35.42 2.63
CA ARG A 237 -10.91 -36.36 3.45
C ARG A 237 -9.68 -36.92 2.73
N GLU A 238 -9.71 -37.03 1.40
CA GLU A 238 -8.55 -37.53 0.63
C GLU A 238 -7.42 -36.49 0.52
N PHE A 239 -7.74 -35.20 0.56
CA PHE A 239 -6.71 -34.14 0.51
C PHE A 239 -5.98 -33.92 1.85
N HIS A 240 -6.52 -34.45 2.96
CA HIS A 240 -5.88 -34.37 4.28
C HIS A 240 -5.11 -35.63 4.68
N ALA A 241 -5.41 -36.80 4.09
CA ALA A 241 -4.66 -38.02 4.34
C ALA A 241 -3.30 -38.06 3.62
N ALA A 242 -3.16 -37.43 2.44
CA ALA A 242 -1.91 -37.44 1.67
C ALA A 242 -0.80 -36.52 2.21
N ARG A 243 -1.06 -35.73 3.26
CA ARG A 243 -0.09 -34.78 3.84
C ARG A 243 0.68 -35.34 5.04
N LEU A 244 0.31 -36.51 5.56
CA LEU A 244 0.93 -37.09 6.76
C LEU A 244 1.92 -38.25 6.50
N GLU A 245 2.20 -38.62 5.24
CA GLU A 245 3.10 -39.75 4.93
C GLU A 245 4.26 -39.45 3.94
N ALA A 246 4.73 -38.20 3.82
CA ALA A 246 5.92 -37.89 3.02
C ALA A 246 7.14 -37.56 3.90
N PRO A 247 8.26 -38.30 3.83
CA PRO A 247 9.47 -37.95 4.56
C PRO A 247 10.13 -36.69 4.00
N ALA A 248 10.72 -35.89 4.87
CA ALA A 248 11.39 -34.65 4.55
C ALA A 248 12.66 -34.90 3.72
N ALA A 249 12.60 -34.66 2.40
CA ALA A 249 13.78 -34.53 1.57
C ALA A 249 14.31 -33.10 1.67
N SER A 250 15.53 -32.95 2.18
CA SER A 250 16.28 -31.70 2.21
C SER A 250 16.50 -31.18 0.80
N ARG A 251 15.90 -30.03 0.49
CA ARG A 251 16.12 -29.30 -0.76
C ARG A 251 17.51 -28.67 -0.75
N PRO A 252 18.28 -28.75 -1.86
CA PRO A 252 19.58 -28.09 -1.95
C PRO A 252 19.40 -26.57 -1.82
N SER A 253 20.39 -25.92 -1.20
CA SER A 253 20.37 -24.49 -0.99
C SER A 253 20.57 -23.74 -2.32
N MET A 254 20.24 -22.44 -2.34
CA MET A 254 20.58 -21.59 -3.51
C MET A 254 22.09 -21.58 -3.79
N ALA A 255 22.94 -21.78 -2.78
CA ALA A 255 24.38 -21.89 -2.96
C ALA A 255 24.78 -23.15 -3.73
N ASP A 256 24.15 -24.29 -3.44
CA ASP A 256 24.36 -25.55 -4.18
C ASP A 256 23.87 -25.42 -5.63
N THR A 257 22.75 -24.75 -5.84
CA THR A 257 22.19 -24.51 -7.19
C THR A 257 23.11 -23.62 -8.02
N LEU A 258 23.70 -22.58 -7.42
CA LEU A 258 24.63 -21.68 -8.11
C LEU A 258 25.97 -22.37 -8.41
N GLN A 259 26.47 -23.22 -7.51
CA GLN A 259 27.71 -23.96 -7.72
C GLN A 259 27.57 -25.06 -8.79
N THR A 260 26.39 -25.68 -8.89
CA THR A 260 26.10 -26.67 -9.94
C THR A 260 25.87 -26.02 -11.30
N THR A 261 25.39 -24.77 -11.33
CA THR A 261 25.07 -24.04 -12.57
C THR A 261 26.25 -23.24 -13.12
N PHE A 262 27.15 -22.76 -12.25
CA PHE A 262 28.25 -21.85 -12.63
C PHE A 262 29.65 -22.31 -12.20
N GLY A 263 29.77 -23.45 -11.49
CA GLY A 263 31.04 -23.94 -10.96
C GLY A 263 31.93 -24.66 -11.99
N ASP A 264 31.40 -25.05 -13.15
CA ASP A 264 32.11 -25.92 -14.11
C ASP A 264 32.76 -25.15 -15.28
N LEU A 265 33.28 -23.95 -15.00
CA LEU A 265 34.06 -23.15 -15.97
C LEU A 265 35.57 -23.19 -15.69
N ARG A 266 36.06 -24.30 -15.15
CA ARG A 266 37.50 -24.56 -14.99
C ARG A 266 38.00 -25.72 -15.86
N SER A 267 37.62 -25.72 -17.13
CA SER A 267 38.44 -26.26 -18.19
C SER A 267 37.97 -25.68 -19.52
N ASP A 268 38.92 -25.10 -20.25
CA ASP A 268 38.86 -24.72 -21.68
C ASP A 268 38.37 -23.30 -22.02
N GLY A 269 39.36 -22.41 -22.18
CA GLY A 269 39.57 -21.63 -23.41
C GLY A 269 38.53 -20.60 -23.85
N ALA A 270 38.81 -19.34 -23.55
CA ALA A 270 38.53 -18.14 -24.36
C ALA A 270 37.09 -17.85 -24.87
N SER A 271 36.49 -16.81 -24.26
CA SER A 271 35.61 -15.76 -24.84
C SER A 271 34.19 -16.09 -25.30
N ALA A 272 33.19 -15.53 -24.57
CA ALA A 272 32.05 -14.81 -25.17
C ALA A 272 31.24 -14.02 -24.10
N ALA A 273 31.82 -12.96 -23.54
CA ALA A 273 31.02 -11.95 -22.82
C ALA A 273 30.54 -10.88 -23.83
N PRO A 274 29.24 -10.55 -23.89
CA PRO A 274 28.72 -9.49 -24.76
C PRO A 274 29.44 -8.15 -24.55
N GLU A 275 29.59 -7.36 -25.62
CA GLU A 275 30.35 -6.11 -25.62
C GLU A 275 29.88 -5.09 -24.57
N PHE A 276 28.57 -5.06 -24.28
CA PHE A 276 28.01 -4.18 -23.25
C PHE A 276 28.51 -4.52 -21.84
N VAL A 277 28.80 -5.80 -21.55
CA VAL A 277 29.34 -6.26 -20.26
C VAL A 277 30.79 -5.80 -20.10
N ARG A 278 31.58 -5.83 -21.19
CA ARG A 278 32.96 -5.32 -21.19
C ARG A 278 33.01 -3.80 -21.01
N ASN A 279 32.05 -3.08 -21.60
CA ASN A 279 31.92 -1.64 -21.43
C ASN A 279 31.44 -1.24 -20.02
N ALA A 280 30.64 -2.07 -19.35
CA ALA A 280 30.24 -1.85 -17.97
C ALA A 280 31.42 -2.02 -17.00
N TYR A 281 32.19 -3.12 -17.13
CA TYR A 281 33.33 -3.39 -16.25
C TYR A 281 34.47 -2.37 -16.40
N SER A 282 34.76 -1.94 -17.62
CA SER A 282 35.81 -0.93 -17.87
C SER A 282 35.44 0.47 -17.37
N ARG A 283 34.15 0.78 -17.16
CA ARG A 283 33.72 2.01 -16.49
C ARG A 283 33.86 1.93 -14.98
N MET A 284 33.60 0.78 -14.36
CA MET A 284 33.70 0.61 -12.90
C MET A 284 35.15 0.64 -12.41
N GLN A 285 36.09 0.04 -13.16
CA GLN A 285 37.52 0.10 -12.83
C GLN A 285 38.11 1.52 -12.83
N ARG A 286 37.50 2.47 -13.57
CA ARG A 286 37.94 3.88 -13.56
C ARG A 286 37.52 4.64 -12.30
N PHE A 287 36.62 4.06 -11.50
CA PHE A 287 36.16 4.63 -10.23
C PHE A 287 36.70 3.86 -9.01
N GLY A 288 37.65 2.94 -9.19
CA GLY A 288 38.32 2.25 -8.09
C GLY A 288 37.42 1.29 -7.29
N LEU A 289 36.38 0.74 -7.95
CA LEU A 289 35.53 -0.33 -7.43
C LEU A 289 35.79 -1.63 -8.21
#